data_AF-A0AAN8K5G1-F1
#
_entry.id   AF-A0AAN8K5G1-F1
#
_cell.length_a   1.000
_cell.length_b   1.000
_cell.length_c   1.000
_cell.angle_alpha   90.00
_cell.angle_beta   90.00
_cell.angle_gamma   90.00
#
_symmetry.space_group_name_H-M   'P 1'
#
loop_
_entity.id
_entity.type
_entity.pdbx_description
1 polymer ?
#
loop_
_entity_poly.entity_id
_entity_poly.type
_entity_poly.pdbx_seq_one_letter_code
_entity_poly.pdbx_strand_id
1 'polypeptide(L)'
;MGVNSRRFQLGLLLATLVIDVADFICDWLFYKHISVLEPGLVYGPPEQAVISALLAWAIIGSIFLIFEIANSCQGIRTGQSWVCTDCVSLATVWLADFPQLILSMIIAACREDPVSIFQLSKASVVLLAMLIRLILFFVRYCNKESFYEASKHNPTRAFVVMIRITIFIGLILNIFATIMIFLFTQTNLTDNGVSISTPSSAFDHEFDNDRYFKNVSILFHHPTFIYDGQNSNDNFMRLIKVNDLRYNPDKKYLFNYEYQSNSTYLKMAIWKTTDSEPWQPMECYTINKIKKQITVGTNCASYLTGAYTESIFLAFEFDAPHGLFAPQLVGDIKYNAKVNNNIECKTIQNIKESVASAVSLAVHYYRTTISDVNHLYQDSGQATFYNTKDMTDIKTVWKTGWFNCDSTGALAPHQDTSVIIPCSRS
;
A
#
# COMPACT_ATOMS: atom_id res chain seq x y z
N MET A 1 -34.06 16.02 45.16
CA MET A 1 -33.39 16.13 43.84
C MET A 1 -32.65 14.83 43.41
N GLY A 2 -33.08 13.63 43.82
CA GLY A 2 -32.30 12.38 43.60
C GLY A 2 -32.66 11.52 42.38
N VAL A 3 -33.87 11.65 41.81
CA VAL A 3 -34.36 10.71 40.77
C VAL A 3 -33.88 11.08 39.36
N ASN A 4 -33.75 12.38 39.04
CA ASN A 4 -33.19 12.82 37.75
C ASN A 4 -31.69 12.52 37.63
N SER A 5 -30.95 12.51 38.75
CA SER A 5 -29.51 12.20 38.76
C SER A 5 -29.23 10.74 38.39
N ARG A 6 -29.98 9.78 38.95
CA ARG A 6 -29.80 8.34 38.63
C ARG A 6 -30.16 7.98 37.20
N ARG A 7 -31.24 8.54 36.65
CA ARG A 7 -31.63 8.30 35.24
C ARG A 7 -30.60 8.87 34.27
N PHE A 8 -30.07 10.05 34.58
CA PHE A 8 -29.00 10.68 33.80
C PHE A 8 -27.69 9.86 33.84
N GLN A 9 -27.28 9.40 35.04
CA GLN A 9 -26.11 8.55 35.20
C GLN A 9 -26.24 7.20 34.46
N LEU A 10 -27.42 6.58 34.51
CA LEU A 10 -27.70 5.33 33.80
C LEU A 10 -27.65 5.51 32.28
N GLY A 11 -28.32 6.55 31.76
CA GLY A 11 -28.35 6.84 30.32
C GLY A 11 -26.96 7.12 29.76
N LEU A 12 -26.14 7.80 30.54
CA LEU A 12 -24.77 8.10 30.15
C LEU A 12 -23.84 6.88 30.24
N LEU A 13 -24.02 5.98 31.21
CA LEU A 13 -23.30 4.70 31.25
C LEU A 13 -23.65 3.80 30.05
N LEU A 14 -24.92 3.77 29.66
CA LEU A 14 -25.37 3.09 28.44
C LEU A 14 -24.74 3.70 27.18
N ALA A 15 -24.66 5.04 27.10
CA ALA A 15 -24.02 5.71 25.97
C ALA A 15 -22.53 5.38 25.87
N THR A 16 -21.81 5.37 27.00
CA THR A 16 -20.39 4.96 27.05
C THR A 16 -20.23 3.52 26.59
N LEU A 17 -21.04 2.59 27.09
CA LEU A 17 -20.99 1.18 26.71
C LEU A 17 -21.25 0.95 25.21
N VAL A 18 -22.22 1.65 24.62
CA VAL A 18 -22.49 1.56 23.18
C VAL A 18 -21.30 2.02 22.36
N ILE A 19 -20.63 3.09 22.80
CA ILE A 19 -19.47 3.63 22.11
C ILE A 19 -18.25 2.72 22.25
N ASP A 20 -18.00 2.18 23.44
CA ASP A 20 -16.85 1.28 23.65
C ASP A 20 -17.06 -0.04 22.85
N VAL A 21 -18.29 -0.52 22.70
CA VAL A 21 -18.62 -1.65 21.81
C VAL A 21 -18.40 -1.29 20.33
N ALA A 22 -18.81 -0.09 19.92
CA ALA A 22 -18.57 0.38 18.55
C ALA A 22 -17.07 0.51 18.25
N ASP A 23 -16.29 0.98 19.22
CA ASP A 23 -14.84 1.10 19.12
C ASP A 23 -14.17 -0.26 19.00
N PHE A 24 -14.55 -1.22 19.84
CA PHE A 24 -14.13 -2.62 19.73
C PHE A 24 -14.42 -3.20 18.33
N ILE A 25 -15.61 -2.97 17.78
CA ILE A 25 -15.94 -3.44 16.43
C ILE A 25 -15.02 -2.76 15.39
N CYS A 26 -14.82 -1.46 15.49
CA CYS A 26 -13.96 -0.70 14.59
C CYS A 26 -12.50 -1.20 14.64
N ASP A 27 -12.00 -1.57 15.82
CA ASP A 27 -10.66 -2.09 16.02
C ASP A 27 -10.41 -3.40 15.30
N TRP A 28 -11.33 -4.35 15.44
CA TRP A 28 -11.24 -5.64 14.76
C TRP A 28 -11.44 -5.52 13.25
N LEU A 29 -12.34 -4.63 12.81
CA LEU A 29 -12.51 -4.34 11.39
C LEU A 29 -11.27 -3.69 10.79
N PHE A 30 -10.66 -2.73 11.50
CA PHE A 30 -9.42 -2.10 11.07
C PHE A 30 -8.27 -3.11 11.00
N TYR A 31 -8.10 -3.93 12.04
CA TYR A 31 -7.10 -4.99 12.02
C TYR A 31 -7.31 -5.96 10.85
N LYS A 32 -8.55 -6.42 10.63
CA LYS A 32 -8.88 -7.33 9.53
C LYS A 32 -8.61 -6.69 8.16
N HIS A 33 -8.96 -5.43 8.00
CA HIS A 33 -8.70 -4.72 6.75
C HIS A 33 -7.20 -4.63 6.47
N ILE A 34 -6.39 -4.32 7.48
CA ILE A 34 -4.94 -4.22 7.33
C ILE A 34 -4.27 -5.59 7.13
N SER A 35 -4.78 -6.66 7.75
CA SER A 35 -4.16 -7.99 7.69
C SER A 35 -4.46 -8.78 6.41
N VAL A 36 -5.48 -8.38 5.66
CA VAL A 36 -5.85 -9.00 4.36
C VAL A 36 -5.13 -8.34 3.18
N LEU A 37 -4.39 -7.25 3.42
CA LEU A 37 -3.65 -6.57 2.35
C LEU A 37 -2.57 -7.47 1.75
N GLU A 38 -2.58 -7.55 0.43
CA GLU A 38 -1.59 -8.25 -0.37
C GLU A 38 -0.71 -7.23 -1.10
N PRO A 39 0.52 -7.62 -1.50
CA PRO A 39 1.35 -6.75 -2.32
C PRO A 39 0.65 -6.47 -3.65
N GLY A 40 0.52 -5.18 -3.99
CA GLY A 40 0.06 -4.71 -5.30
C GLY A 40 0.94 -3.56 -5.80
N LEU A 41 0.42 -2.76 -6.73
CA LEU A 41 1.09 -1.54 -7.18
C LEU A 41 1.12 -0.50 -6.05
N VAL A 42 2.30 0.07 -5.78
CA VAL A 42 2.57 1.14 -4.78
C VAL A 42 2.35 0.75 -3.31
N TYR A 43 1.30 0.00 -3.00
CA TYR A 43 0.91 -0.39 -1.65
C TYR A 43 0.91 -1.92 -1.52
N GLY A 44 1.31 -2.42 -0.36
CA GLY A 44 1.19 -3.84 0.00
C GLY A 44 0.76 -4.01 1.46
N PRO A 45 1.13 -5.10 2.16
CA PRO A 45 0.94 -5.21 3.60
C PRO A 45 1.94 -4.32 4.36
N PRO A 46 1.56 -3.71 5.50
CA PRO A 46 2.53 -3.07 6.39
C PRO A 46 3.56 -4.07 6.92
N GLU A 47 4.63 -3.57 7.52
CA GLU A 47 5.62 -4.42 8.19
C GLU A 47 4.93 -5.34 9.21
N GLN A 48 5.35 -6.62 9.23
CA GLN A 48 4.76 -7.64 10.09
C GLN A 48 4.74 -7.23 11.58
N ALA A 49 5.71 -6.44 12.03
CA ALA A 49 5.77 -5.88 13.37
C ALA A 49 4.57 -4.97 13.67
N VAL A 50 4.16 -4.11 12.72
CA VAL A 50 3.01 -3.21 12.85
C VAL A 50 1.71 -4.01 12.91
N ILE A 51 1.55 -5.01 12.03
CA ILE A 51 0.37 -5.90 12.03
C ILE A 51 0.26 -6.66 13.35
N SER A 52 1.37 -7.18 13.85
CA SER A 52 1.43 -7.91 15.12
C SER A 52 1.14 -7.00 16.32
N ALA A 53 1.65 -5.77 16.28
CA ALA A 53 1.36 -4.77 17.30
C ALA A 53 -0.13 -4.38 17.31
N LEU A 54 -0.73 -4.15 16.13
CA LEU A 54 -2.17 -3.87 16.02
C LEU A 54 -3.02 -4.99 16.64
N LEU A 55 -2.68 -6.26 16.34
CA LEU A 55 -3.36 -7.40 16.94
C LEU A 55 -3.22 -7.41 18.46
N ALA A 56 -2.00 -7.22 18.98
CA ALA A 56 -1.73 -7.22 20.41
C ALA A 56 -2.53 -6.13 21.14
N TRP A 57 -2.55 -4.91 20.61
CA TRP A 57 -3.29 -3.81 21.21
C TRP A 57 -4.81 -3.99 21.09
N ALA A 58 -5.32 -4.55 19.99
CA ALA A 58 -6.75 -4.90 19.88
C ALA A 58 -7.17 -5.96 20.92
N ILE A 59 -6.33 -6.96 21.19
CA ILE A 59 -6.58 -7.96 22.26
C ILE A 59 -6.56 -7.28 23.63
N ILE A 60 -5.56 -6.44 23.91
CA ILE A 60 -5.44 -5.71 25.17
C ILE A 60 -6.68 -4.82 25.38
N GLY A 61 -7.08 -4.06 24.37
CA GLY A 61 -8.29 -3.23 24.40
C GLY A 61 -9.55 -4.05 24.67
N SER A 62 -9.67 -5.23 24.04
CA SER A 62 -10.79 -6.15 24.28
C SER A 62 -10.86 -6.63 25.74
N ILE A 63 -9.70 -6.92 26.35
CA ILE A 63 -9.62 -7.33 27.77
C ILE A 63 -10.04 -6.17 28.68
N PHE A 64 -9.55 -4.96 28.42
CA PHE A 64 -9.92 -3.77 29.19
C PHE A 64 -11.41 -3.46 29.07
N LEU A 65 -12.01 -3.58 27.88
CA LEU A 65 -13.45 -3.43 27.67
C LEU A 65 -14.27 -4.40 28.53
N ILE A 66 -13.92 -5.69 28.49
CA ILE A 66 -14.60 -6.71 29.30
C ILE A 66 -14.47 -6.39 30.80
N PHE A 67 -13.28 -5.95 31.22
CA PHE A 67 -13.02 -5.58 32.60
C PHE A 67 -13.81 -4.33 33.02
N GLU A 68 -13.93 -3.31 32.16
CA GLU A 68 -14.73 -2.12 32.42
C GLU A 68 -16.21 -2.43 32.55
N ILE A 69 -16.75 -3.28 31.67
CA ILE A 69 -18.14 -3.74 31.73
C ILE A 69 -18.38 -4.54 33.02
N ALA A 70 -17.48 -5.45 33.38
CA ALA A 70 -17.59 -6.25 34.59
C ALA A 70 -17.53 -5.38 35.86
N ASN A 71 -16.56 -4.45 35.93
CA ASN A 71 -16.39 -3.53 37.06
C ASN A 71 -17.60 -2.59 37.20
N SER A 72 -18.16 -2.14 36.08
CA SER A 72 -19.38 -1.30 36.06
C SER A 72 -20.62 -2.07 36.48
N CYS A 73 -20.82 -3.29 35.97
CA CYS A 73 -21.92 -4.17 36.38
C CYS A 73 -21.87 -4.48 37.87
N GLN A 74 -20.67 -4.76 38.40
CA GLN A 74 -20.47 -4.99 39.82
C GLN A 74 -20.81 -3.74 40.63
N GLY A 75 -20.31 -2.57 40.24
CA GLY A 75 -20.63 -1.30 40.90
C GLY A 75 -22.15 -1.03 40.97
N ILE A 76 -22.89 -1.38 39.93
CA ILE A 76 -24.36 -1.26 39.91
C ILE A 76 -25.01 -2.27 40.87
N ARG A 77 -24.52 -3.50 40.95
CA ARG A 77 -25.10 -4.58 41.77
C ARG A 77 -24.81 -4.42 43.27
N THR A 78 -23.56 -4.18 43.63
CA THR A 78 -23.11 -4.16 45.04
C THR A 78 -22.94 -2.76 45.61
N GLY A 79 -23.10 -1.71 44.80
CA GLY A 79 -22.84 -0.32 45.20
C GLY A 79 -21.36 0.00 45.39
N GLN A 80 -20.47 -0.97 45.15
CA GLN A 80 -19.02 -0.85 45.25
C GLN A 80 -18.38 -1.59 44.06
N SER A 81 -17.49 -0.90 43.35
CA SER A 81 -16.69 -1.45 42.26
C SER A 81 -15.49 -2.24 42.81
N TRP A 82 -14.99 -3.24 42.06
CA TRP A 82 -13.80 -4.00 42.45
C TRP A 82 -12.54 -3.13 42.48
N VAL A 83 -12.40 -2.28 41.47
CA VAL A 83 -11.27 -1.36 41.32
C VAL A 83 -11.80 0.06 41.14
N CYS A 84 -11.06 1.03 41.68
CA CYS A 84 -11.30 2.46 41.48
C CYS A 84 -11.50 2.76 40.00
N THR A 85 -12.67 3.30 39.64
CA THR A 85 -13.08 3.57 38.26
C THR A 85 -12.12 4.54 37.55
N ASP A 86 -11.53 5.47 38.29
CA ASP A 86 -10.53 6.41 37.76
C ASP A 86 -9.22 5.68 37.38
N CYS A 87 -8.82 4.63 38.12
CA CYS A 87 -7.64 3.83 37.78
C CYS A 87 -7.88 2.96 36.54
N VAL A 88 -9.08 2.38 36.41
CA VAL A 88 -9.44 1.60 35.23
C VAL A 88 -9.43 2.48 33.98
N SER A 89 -10.07 3.64 34.05
CA SER A 89 -10.08 4.61 32.95
C SER A 89 -8.68 5.10 32.57
N LEU A 90 -7.79 5.32 33.55
CA LEU A 90 -6.39 5.64 33.28
C LEU A 90 -5.69 4.52 32.50
N ALA A 91 -5.89 3.26 32.91
CA ALA A 91 -5.28 2.11 32.24
C ALA A 91 -5.81 1.97 30.81
N THR A 92 -7.13 2.08 30.60
CA THR A 92 -7.74 2.00 29.27
C THR A 92 -7.21 3.07 28.33
N VAL A 93 -7.18 4.34 28.76
CA VAL A 93 -6.70 5.45 27.93
C VAL A 93 -5.24 5.27 27.50
N TRP A 94 -4.36 4.85 28.43
CA TRP A 94 -2.92 4.81 28.17
C TRP A 94 -2.40 3.48 27.65
N LEU A 95 -3.05 2.36 27.97
CA LEU A 95 -2.60 1.02 27.59
C LEU A 95 -3.41 0.40 26.45
N ALA A 96 -4.63 0.89 26.18
CA ALA A 96 -5.43 0.44 25.04
C ALA A 96 -5.52 1.54 23.98
N ASP A 97 -6.19 2.65 24.30
CA ASP A 97 -6.60 3.64 23.30
C ASP A 97 -5.39 4.36 22.67
N PHE A 98 -4.46 4.87 23.50
CA PHE A 98 -3.35 5.70 23.03
C PHE A 98 -2.38 4.94 22.08
N PRO A 99 -1.83 3.76 22.44
CA PRO A 99 -0.95 3.02 21.53
C PRO A 99 -1.60 2.68 20.19
N GLN A 100 -2.89 2.32 20.22
CA GLN A 100 -3.61 1.90 19.03
C GLN A 100 -3.97 3.08 18.12
N LEU A 101 -4.29 4.24 18.68
CA LEU A 101 -4.45 5.50 17.94
C LEU A 101 -3.15 5.97 17.31
N ILE A 102 -2.02 5.86 18.02
CA ILE A 102 -0.71 6.22 17.48
C ILE A 102 -0.36 5.32 16.29
N LEU A 103 -0.58 4.00 16.38
CA LEU A 103 -0.38 3.09 15.24
C LEU A 103 -1.29 3.46 14.06
N SER A 104 -2.56 3.75 14.33
CA SER A 104 -3.51 4.18 13.29
C SER A 104 -3.03 5.49 12.62
N MET A 105 -2.55 6.46 13.41
CA MET A 105 -1.99 7.71 12.92
C MET A 105 -0.74 7.49 12.07
N ILE A 106 0.19 6.63 12.49
CA ILE A 106 1.40 6.31 11.70
C ILE A 106 1.02 5.65 10.37
N ILE A 107 0.04 4.73 10.38
CA ILE A 107 -0.45 4.09 9.16
C ILE A 107 -1.07 5.12 8.22
N ALA A 108 -1.91 6.03 8.72
CA ALA A 108 -2.45 7.13 7.91
C ALA A 108 -1.37 8.10 7.41
N ALA A 109 -0.36 8.39 8.24
CA ALA A 109 0.74 9.27 7.83
C ALA A 109 1.63 8.62 6.75
N CYS A 110 1.75 7.29 6.73
CA CYS A 110 2.53 6.56 5.73
C CYS A 110 1.72 6.15 4.49
N ARG A 111 0.39 6.08 4.58
CA ARG A 111 -0.47 5.69 3.46
C ARG A 111 -1.40 6.84 3.12
N GLU A 112 -1.18 7.39 1.93
CA GLU A 112 -2.11 8.32 1.24
C GLU A 112 -3.39 7.63 0.79
N ASP A 113 -3.83 6.58 1.49
CA ASP A 113 -5.01 5.83 1.12
C ASP A 113 -6.23 6.76 1.20
N PRO A 114 -6.91 7.06 0.08
CA PRO A 114 -8.20 7.70 0.16
C PRO A 114 -9.14 6.67 0.80
N VAL A 115 -9.34 6.81 2.11
CA VAL A 115 -10.48 6.24 2.83
C VAL A 115 -10.40 4.71 3.04
N SER A 116 -9.59 4.27 4.01
CA SER A 116 -10.04 3.15 4.83
C SER A 116 -11.25 3.64 5.63
N ILE A 117 -12.47 3.35 5.14
CA ILE A 117 -13.74 3.69 5.80
C ILE A 117 -13.69 3.27 7.28
N PHE A 118 -13.01 2.16 7.56
CA PHE A 118 -12.81 1.64 8.90
C PHE A 118 -11.95 2.56 9.77
N GLN A 119 -10.89 3.16 9.23
CA GLN A 119 -10.04 4.09 9.96
C GLN A 119 -10.76 5.41 10.28
N LEU A 120 -11.53 5.96 9.35
CA LEU A 120 -12.35 7.16 9.59
C LEU A 120 -13.52 6.89 10.54
N SER A 121 -14.15 5.72 10.41
CA SER A 121 -15.22 5.28 11.33
C SER A 121 -14.66 5.14 12.74
N LYS A 122 -13.50 4.49 12.89
CA LYS A 122 -12.78 4.40 14.16
C LYS A 122 -12.48 5.79 14.72
N ALA A 123 -11.84 6.67 13.95
CA ALA A 123 -11.52 8.02 14.39
C ALA A 123 -12.78 8.79 14.84
N SER A 124 -13.90 8.63 14.15
CA SER A 124 -15.18 9.26 14.50
C SER A 124 -15.76 8.73 15.82
N VAL A 125 -15.79 7.41 15.99
CA VAL A 125 -16.29 6.76 17.21
C VAL A 125 -15.42 7.16 18.41
N VAL A 126 -14.10 7.15 18.24
CA VAL A 126 -13.13 7.51 19.27
C VAL A 126 -13.23 8.98 19.65
N LEU A 127 -13.41 9.89 18.68
CA LEU A 127 -13.65 11.31 18.96
C LEU A 127 -14.93 11.52 19.78
N LEU A 128 -16.02 10.85 19.40
CA LEU A 128 -17.29 10.91 20.14
C LEU A 128 -17.12 10.36 21.57
N ALA A 129 -16.40 9.24 21.72
CA ALA A 129 -16.07 8.65 23.02
C ALA A 129 -15.35 9.67 23.92
N MET A 130 -14.32 10.33 23.38
CA MET A 130 -13.55 11.32 24.11
C MET A 130 -14.35 12.55 24.50
N LEU A 131 -15.24 13.05 23.62
CA LEU A 131 -16.12 14.16 23.95
C LEU A 131 -17.04 13.82 25.13
N ILE A 132 -17.64 12.62 25.14
CA ILE A 132 -18.48 12.17 26.25
C ILE A 132 -17.66 11.99 27.53
N ARG A 133 -16.47 11.38 27.45
CA ARG A 133 -15.55 11.22 28.60
C ARG A 133 -15.09 12.57 29.17
N LEU A 134 -14.89 13.58 28.32
CA LEU A 134 -14.53 14.94 28.75
C LEU A 134 -15.71 15.66 29.44
N ILE A 135 -16.93 15.54 28.91
CA ILE A 135 -18.15 16.05 29.56
C ILE A 135 -18.31 15.39 30.93
N LEU A 136 -18.12 14.07 31.01
CA LEU A 136 -18.18 13.31 32.25
C LEU A 136 -17.18 13.80 33.30
N PHE A 137 -15.95 14.00 32.87
CA PHE A 137 -14.89 14.50 33.71
C PHE A 137 -15.23 15.88 34.25
N PHE A 138 -15.75 16.78 33.40
CA PHE A 138 -16.15 18.12 33.81
C PHE A 138 -17.31 18.09 34.83
N VAL A 139 -18.35 17.29 34.58
CA VAL A 139 -19.48 17.11 35.51
C VAL A 139 -19.01 16.58 36.87
N ARG A 140 -18.11 15.58 36.89
CA ARG A 140 -17.55 15.01 38.12
C ARG A 140 -16.59 15.98 38.84
N TYR A 141 -15.89 16.83 38.10
CA TYR A 141 -15.01 17.84 38.67
C TYR A 141 -15.81 18.97 39.35
N CYS A 142 -16.90 19.42 38.71
CA CYS A 142 -17.78 20.45 39.25
C CYS A 142 -18.63 19.95 40.45
N ASN A 143 -18.87 18.64 40.55
CA ASN A 143 -19.62 18.07 41.67
C ASN A 143 -18.72 17.87 42.90
N LYS A 144 -18.91 18.70 43.93
CA LYS A 144 -18.13 18.66 45.19
C LYS A 144 -18.27 17.33 45.95
N GLU A 145 -19.40 16.61 45.81
CA GLU A 145 -19.62 15.34 46.50
C GLU A 145 -18.76 14.20 45.94
N SER A 146 -18.57 14.11 44.62
CA SER A 146 -17.70 13.09 44.02
C SER A 146 -16.21 13.28 44.33
N PHE A 147 -15.81 14.50 44.69
CA PHE A 147 -14.46 14.77 45.19
C PHE A 147 -14.27 14.21 46.61
N TYR A 148 -15.34 14.24 47.42
CA TYR A 148 -15.32 13.77 48.80
C TYR A 148 -15.33 12.24 48.88
N GLU A 149 -16.12 11.56 48.03
CA GLU A 149 -16.15 10.09 47.97
C GLU A 149 -14.83 9.48 47.47
N ALA A 150 -14.20 10.08 46.44
CA ALA A 150 -12.90 9.62 45.94
C ALA A 150 -11.77 9.78 46.98
N SER A 151 -11.83 10.84 47.80
CA SER A 151 -10.87 11.07 48.89
C SER A 151 -11.11 10.15 50.10
N LYS A 152 -12.27 9.50 50.21
CA LYS A 152 -12.61 8.61 51.32
C LYS A 152 -12.02 7.21 51.16
N HIS A 153 -11.80 6.77 49.91
CA HIS A 153 -11.29 5.43 49.59
C HIS A 153 -9.76 5.32 49.44
N ASN A 154 -9.03 6.44 49.32
CA ASN A 154 -7.56 6.44 49.26
C ASN A 154 -6.95 7.63 50.03
N PRO A 155 -5.86 7.43 50.82
CA PRO A 155 -5.44 8.36 51.86
C PRO A 155 -4.67 9.62 51.40
N THR A 156 -4.36 9.80 50.11
CA THR A 156 -3.66 11.01 49.63
C THR A 156 -4.44 11.71 48.52
N ARG A 157 -5.06 12.85 48.87
CA ARG A 157 -5.77 13.77 47.96
C ARG A 157 -4.93 14.13 46.72
N ALA A 158 -3.60 14.21 46.87
CA ALA A 158 -2.67 14.48 45.77
C ALA A 158 -2.62 13.37 44.71
N PHE A 159 -2.73 12.09 45.09
CA PHE A 159 -2.65 10.96 44.17
C PHE A 159 -3.86 10.90 43.23
N VAL A 160 -5.07 11.09 43.77
CA VAL A 160 -6.31 11.14 42.98
C VAL A 160 -6.30 12.33 42.01
N VAL A 161 -5.78 13.48 42.44
CA VAL A 161 -5.61 14.65 41.56
C VAL A 161 -4.60 14.37 40.45
N MET A 162 -3.47 13.73 40.75
CA MET A 162 -2.49 13.34 39.72
C MET A 162 -3.10 12.39 38.69
N ILE A 163 -3.80 11.33 39.11
CA ILE A 163 -4.46 10.39 38.19
C ILE A 163 -5.39 11.15 37.23
N ARG A 164 -6.21 12.05 37.75
CA ARG A 164 -7.16 12.83 36.96
C ARG A 164 -6.48 13.75 35.95
N ILE A 165 -5.36 14.38 36.33
CA ILE A 165 -4.55 15.18 35.41
C ILE A 165 -3.96 14.30 34.30
N THR A 166 -3.45 13.12 34.64
CA THR A 166 -2.87 12.18 33.67
C THR A 166 -3.92 11.65 32.68
N ILE A 167 -5.15 11.39 33.14
CA ILE A 167 -6.28 11.04 32.24
C ILE A 167 -6.58 12.20 31.30
N PHE A 168 -6.67 13.43 31.82
CA PHE A 168 -6.95 14.61 31.01
C PHE A 168 -5.90 14.85 29.93
N ILE A 169 -4.62 14.70 30.26
CA ILE A 169 -3.53 14.76 29.28
C ILE A 169 -3.69 13.66 28.21
N GLY A 170 -3.96 12.42 28.62
CA GLY A 170 -4.18 11.30 27.69
C GLY A 170 -5.34 11.57 26.72
N LEU A 171 -6.47 12.10 27.22
CA LEU A 171 -7.62 12.48 26.38
C LEU A 171 -7.26 13.57 25.37
N ILE A 172 -6.51 14.60 25.76
CA ILE A 172 -6.06 15.65 24.83
C ILE A 172 -5.17 15.07 23.73
N LEU A 173 -4.21 14.20 24.10
CA LEU A 173 -3.31 13.56 23.14
C LEU A 173 -4.08 12.68 22.16
N ASN A 174 -5.09 11.94 22.64
CA ASN A 174 -5.93 11.12 21.79
C ASN A 174 -6.79 11.98 20.85
N ILE A 175 -7.36 13.12 21.30
CA ILE A 175 -8.07 14.07 20.42
C ILE A 175 -7.13 14.58 19.33
N PHE A 176 -5.91 14.98 19.72
CA PHE A 176 -4.90 15.45 18.78
C PHE A 176 -4.56 14.36 17.74
N ALA A 177 -4.28 13.13 18.17
CA ALA A 177 -4.00 12.00 17.26
C ALA A 177 -5.17 11.74 16.30
N THR A 178 -6.41 11.84 16.80
CA THR A 178 -7.62 11.66 15.98
C THR A 178 -7.76 12.74 14.93
N ILE A 179 -7.52 14.01 15.29
CA ILE A 179 -7.49 15.14 14.34
C ILE A 179 -6.39 14.92 13.28
N MET A 180 -5.21 14.46 13.69
CA MET A 180 -4.12 14.16 12.75
C MET A 180 -4.50 13.01 11.80
N ILE A 181 -5.20 11.97 12.26
CA ILE A 181 -5.75 10.93 11.37
C ILE A 181 -6.69 11.56 10.34
N PHE A 182 -7.62 12.42 10.76
CA PHE A 182 -8.50 13.12 9.82
C PHE A 182 -7.73 13.99 8.81
N LEU A 183 -6.72 14.73 9.28
CA LEU A 183 -5.89 15.54 8.39
C LEU A 183 -5.16 14.67 7.38
N PHE A 184 -4.41 13.65 7.82
CA PHE A 184 -3.64 12.80 6.92
C PHE A 184 -4.50 12.00 5.94
N THR A 185 -5.73 11.64 6.33
CA THR A 185 -6.66 10.90 5.45
C THR A 185 -7.44 11.78 4.47
N GLN A 186 -7.63 13.08 4.77
CA GLN A 186 -8.43 14.01 3.94
C GLN A 186 -7.57 14.98 3.13
N THR A 187 -6.25 14.96 3.34
CA THR A 187 -5.34 15.88 2.66
C THR A 187 -4.25 15.12 1.94
N ASN A 188 -4.06 15.46 0.67
CA ASN A 188 -3.01 14.91 -0.18
C ASN A 188 -1.90 15.95 -0.33
N LEU A 189 -0.65 15.49 -0.21
CA LEU A 189 0.53 16.27 -0.58
C LEU A 189 0.71 16.18 -2.09
N THR A 190 0.53 17.32 -2.76
CA THR A 190 0.87 17.50 -4.17
C THR A 190 2.13 18.35 -4.29
N ASP A 191 2.78 18.31 -5.46
CA ASP A 191 3.98 19.12 -5.74
C ASP A 191 3.75 20.64 -5.56
N ASN A 192 2.48 21.09 -5.62
CA ASN A 192 2.09 22.49 -5.49
C ASN A 192 1.49 22.85 -4.11
N GLY A 193 1.54 21.93 -3.14
CA GLY A 193 1.04 22.13 -1.78
C GLY A 193 0.00 21.09 -1.35
N VAL A 194 -0.82 21.47 -0.36
CA VAL A 194 -1.81 20.56 0.25
C VAL A 194 -3.15 20.71 -0.47
N SER A 195 -3.63 19.65 -1.11
CA SER A 195 -4.98 19.59 -1.69
C SER A 195 -5.90 18.79 -0.78
N ILE A 196 -7.12 19.27 -0.58
CA ILE A 196 -8.17 18.52 0.13
C ILE A 196 -8.82 17.58 -0.89
N SER A 197 -8.74 16.28 -0.64
CA SER A 197 -9.47 15.29 -1.42
C SER A 197 -10.91 15.25 -0.90
N THR A 198 -11.85 15.82 -1.65
CA THR A 198 -13.28 15.61 -1.40
C THR A 198 -13.70 14.35 -2.15
N PRO A 199 -13.91 13.20 -1.48
CA PRO A 199 -14.35 11.99 -2.17
C PRO A 199 -15.70 12.26 -2.87
N SER A 200 -15.78 12.01 -4.18
CA SER A 200 -17.02 12.09 -4.97
C SER A 200 -18.02 11.01 -4.58
N SER A 201 -17.52 9.87 -4.10
CA SER A 201 -18.30 8.80 -3.49
C SER A 201 -17.49 8.14 -2.37
N ALA A 202 -18.18 7.43 -1.45
CA ALA A 202 -17.55 6.72 -0.34
C ALA A 202 -16.59 5.59 -0.79
N PHE A 203 -16.49 5.32 -2.10
CA PHE A 203 -15.75 4.22 -2.70
C PHE A 203 -14.86 4.64 -3.88
N ASP A 204 -14.83 5.93 -4.26
CA ASP A 204 -13.93 6.41 -5.30
C ASP A 204 -12.56 6.68 -4.68
N HIS A 205 -11.62 5.76 -4.92
CA HIS A 205 -10.23 5.93 -4.57
C HIS A 205 -9.52 6.73 -5.67
N GLU A 206 -9.53 8.06 -5.57
CA GLU A 206 -8.78 8.92 -6.49
C GLU A 206 -7.34 9.10 -5.97
N PHE A 207 -6.45 8.22 -6.43
CA PHE A 207 -5.00 8.33 -6.17
C PHE A 207 -4.36 9.35 -7.13
N ASP A 208 -3.29 10.00 -6.69
CA ASP A 208 -2.47 10.87 -7.55
C ASP A 208 -1.74 10.01 -8.61
N ASN A 209 -2.44 9.76 -9.71
CA ASN A 209 -1.97 8.94 -10.81
C ASN A 209 -0.67 9.47 -11.42
N ASP A 210 -0.49 10.79 -11.42
CA ASP A 210 0.71 11.41 -11.96
C ASP A 210 1.90 11.23 -11.01
N ARG A 211 1.70 11.44 -9.70
CA ARG A 211 2.76 11.21 -8.71
C ARG A 211 3.28 9.78 -8.73
N TYR A 212 2.40 8.78 -8.86
CA TYR A 212 2.81 7.38 -8.76
C TYR A 212 3.16 6.72 -10.09
N PHE A 213 2.46 7.05 -11.18
CA PHE A 213 2.54 6.26 -12.41
C PHE A 213 3.04 7.02 -13.63
N LYS A 214 3.27 8.33 -13.51
CA LYS A 214 3.85 9.12 -14.60
C LYS A 214 5.22 8.55 -15.01
N ASN A 215 5.31 8.19 -16.29
CA ASN A 215 6.47 7.57 -16.93
C ASN A 215 6.97 6.28 -16.25
N VAL A 216 6.15 5.64 -15.42
CA VAL A 216 6.48 4.32 -14.87
C VAL A 216 6.20 3.27 -15.92
N SER A 217 7.21 2.47 -16.22
CA SER A 217 7.14 1.43 -17.24
C SER A 217 7.63 0.11 -16.70
N ILE A 218 7.19 -0.97 -17.34
CA ILE A 218 7.77 -2.29 -17.17
C ILE A 218 8.96 -2.39 -18.10
N LEU A 219 10.13 -2.67 -17.53
CA LEU A 219 11.35 -2.89 -18.28
C LEU A 219 11.84 -4.31 -18.09
N PHE A 220 12.49 -4.81 -19.14
CA PHE A 220 12.96 -6.17 -19.25
C PHE A 220 14.46 -6.17 -19.55
N HIS A 221 15.20 -7.04 -18.88
CA HIS A 221 16.61 -7.33 -19.10
C HIS A 221 16.79 -8.76 -19.60
N HIS A 222 17.68 -8.93 -20.58
CA HIS A 222 18.07 -10.21 -21.13
C HIS A 222 19.60 -10.34 -21.15
N PRO A 223 20.17 -11.54 -20.88
CA PRO A 223 21.62 -11.76 -20.95
C PRO A 223 22.24 -11.42 -22.32
N THR A 224 21.48 -11.46 -23.40
CA THR A 224 21.99 -11.07 -24.73
C THR A 224 22.24 -9.57 -24.87
N PHE A 225 21.73 -8.75 -23.96
CA PHE A 225 21.99 -7.31 -23.93
C PHE A 225 23.39 -6.98 -23.38
N ILE A 226 24.15 -7.99 -22.96
CA ILE A 226 25.55 -7.85 -22.55
C ILE A 226 26.43 -7.88 -23.81
N TYR A 227 26.83 -6.71 -24.31
CA TYR A 227 27.67 -6.59 -25.51
C TYR A 227 28.89 -5.68 -25.34
N ASP A 228 29.06 -4.99 -24.22
CA ASP A 228 30.16 -4.04 -24.00
C ASP A 228 31.31 -4.58 -23.12
N GLY A 229 31.18 -5.81 -22.59
CA GLY A 229 32.20 -6.45 -21.75
C GLY A 229 32.39 -5.81 -20.36
N GLN A 230 31.58 -4.81 -20.00
CA GLN A 230 31.45 -4.36 -18.62
C GLN A 230 30.29 -5.12 -17.95
N ASN A 231 30.16 -5.02 -16.63
CA ASN A 231 29.01 -5.53 -15.88
C ASN A 231 27.73 -4.80 -16.34
N SER A 232 27.23 -5.13 -17.52
CA SER A 232 26.06 -4.51 -18.14
C SER A 232 24.76 -5.10 -17.58
N ASN A 233 24.69 -5.22 -16.26
CA ASN A 233 23.48 -5.55 -15.50
C ASN A 233 22.43 -4.43 -15.60
N ASP A 234 22.82 -3.33 -16.24
CA ASP A 234 22.05 -2.11 -16.33
C ASP A 234 21.41 -1.91 -17.72
N ASN A 235 21.50 -2.88 -18.64
CA ASN A 235 20.89 -2.73 -19.97
C ASN A 235 19.44 -3.23 -19.96
N PHE A 236 18.50 -2.29 -20.10
CA PHE A 236 17.07 -2.59 -20.12
C PHE A 236 16.39 -2.16 -21.42
N MET A 237 15.36 -2.90 -21.77
CA MET A 237 14.43 -2.60 -22.84
C MET A 237 13.06 -2.37 -22.23
N ARG A 238 12.41 -1.27 -22.60
CA ARG A 238 11.07 -0.96 -22.10
C ARG A 238 10.04 -1.76 -22.87
N LEU A 239 9.04 -2.32 -22.18
CA LEU A 239 7.96 -3.09 -22.83
C LEU A 239 6.69 -2.26 -22.95
N ILE A 240 6.17 -1.77 -21.82
CA ILE A 240 4.89 -1.07 -21.75
C ILE A 240 4.86 -0.11 -20.56
N LYS A 241 4.10 0.98 -20.65
CA LYS A 241 3.85 1.87 -19.51
C LYS A 241 2.80 1.24 -18.59
N VAL A 242 2.97 1.41 -17.28
CA VAL A 242 2.00 0.90 -16.29
C VAL A 242 0.61 1.52 -16.51
N ASN A 243 0.56 2.80 -16.88
CA ASN A 243 -0.72 3.46 -17.18
C ASN A 243 -1.46 2.86 -18.38
N ASP A 244 -0.77 2.35 -19.40
CA ASP A 244 -1.43 1.76 -20.57
C ASP A 244 -2.21 0.49 -20.18
N LEU A 245 -1.66 -0.29 -19.24
CA LEU A 245 -2.30 -1.45 -18.63
C LEU A 245 -3.49 -1.04 -17.75
N ARG A 246 -3.29 -0.06 -16.85
CA ARG A 246 -4.32 0.42 -15.91
C ARG A 246 -5.55 1.01 -16.60
N TYR A 247 -5.37 1.73 -17.72
CA TYR A 247 -6.48 2.31 -18.48
C TYR A 247 -7.25 1.28 -19.31
N ASN A 248 -6.72 0.08 -19.49
CA ASN A 248 -7.37 -1.01 -20.23
C ASN A 248 -7.34 -2.30 -19.39
N PRO A 249 -8.03 -2.35 -18.22
CA PRO A 249 -7.95 -3.47 -17.28
C PRO A 249 -8.39 -4.81 -17.90
N ASP A 250 -9.33 -4.78 -18.84
CA ASP A 250 -9.86 -5.97 -19.49
C ASP A 250 -8.97 -6.51 -20.63
N LYS A 251 -7.86 -5.83 -20.94
CA LYS A 251 -6.97 -6.21 -22.05
C LYS A 251 -5.72 -6.89 -21.56
N LYS A 252 -5.35 -7.96 -22.27
CA LYS A 252 -4.06 -8.61 -22.11
C LYS A 252 -3.07 -8.11 -23.14
N TYR A 253 -1.89 -7.71 -22.69
CA TYR A 253 -0.81 -7.27 -23.58
C TYR A 253 0.24 -8.36 -23.72
N LEU A 254 0.47 -8.81 -24.95
CA LEU A 254 1.46 -9.82 -25.26
C LEU A 254 2.61 -9.22 -26.06
N PHE A 255 3.83 -9.58 -25.66
CA PHE A 255 5.07 -9.21 -26.33
C PHE A 255 5.82 -10.47 -26.75
N ASN A 256 6.47 -10.40 -27.90
CA ASN A 256 7.39 -11.43 -28.35
C ASN A 256 8.71 -10.77 -28.73
N TYR A 257 9.76 -11.12 -27.99
CA TYR A 257 11.13 -10.74 -28.26
C TYR A 257 11.82 -11.88 -28.99
N GLU A 258 12.14 -11.66 -30.26
CA GLU A 258 12.86 -12.61 -31.10
C GLU A 258 14.26 -12.09 -31.38
N TYR A 259 15.26 -12.96 -31.34
CA TYR A 259 16.62 -12.55 -31.64
C TYR A 259 17.43 -13.60 -32.41
N GLN A 260 18.41 -13.10 -33.16
CA GLN A 260 19.43 -13.90 -33.83
C GLN A 260 20.80 -13.37 -33.41
N SER A 261 21.59 -14.21 -32.74
CA SER A 261 22.88 -13.84 -32.19
C SER A 261 24.01 -14.59 -32.90
N ASN A 262 25.03 -13.86 -33.36
CA ASN A 262 26.30 -14.43 -33.79
C ASN A 262 27.48 -13.73 -33.10
N SER A 263 28.72 -14.04 -33.49
CA SER A 263 29.92 -13.46 -32.84
C SER A 263 30.06 -11.95 -33.02
N THR A 264 29.50 -11.37 -34.09
CA THR A 264 29.68 -9.95 -34.44
C THR A 264 28.42 -9.11 -34.25
N TYR A 265 27.25 -9.71 -34.45
CA TYR A 265 25.96 -9.03 -34.53
C TYR A 265 24.93 -9.73 -33.64
N LEU A 266 24.06 -8.91 -33.03
CA LEU A 266 22.78 -9.34 -32.46
C LEU A 266 21.68 -8.62 -33.21
N LYS A 267 20.83 -9.37 -33.92
CA LYS A 267 19.60 -8.83 -34.50
C LYS A 267 18.45 -9.15 -33.59
N MET A 268 17.59 -8.19 -33.30
CA MET A 268 16.42 -8.36 -32.46
C MET A 268 15.20 -7.71 -33.07
N ALA A 269 14.03 -8.30 -32.84
CA ALA A 269 12.73 -7.77 -33.23
C ALA A 269 11.75 -7.94 -32.07
N ILE A 270 10.94 -6.90 -31.85
CA ILE A 270 9.91 -6.85 -30.82
C ILE A 270 8.57 -6.82 -31.52
N TRP A 271 7.70 -7.74 -31.14
CA TRP A 271 6.34 -7.83 -31.61
C TRP A 271 5.38 -7.60 -30.45
N LYS A 272 4.21 -7.05 -30.76
CA LYS A 272 3.14 -6.82 -29.78
C LYS A 272 1.81 -7.33 -30.34
N THR A 273 0.96 -7.82 -29.46
CA THR A 273 -0.46 -8.00 -29.73
C THR A 273 -1.28 -7.76 -28.45
N THR A 274 -2.58 -7.57 -28.61
CA THR A 274 -3.57 -7.56 -27.51
C THR A 274 -4.65 -8.58 -27.79
N ASP A 275 -4.88 -9.50 -26.84
CA ASP A 275 -5.88 -10.58 -26.84
C ASP A 275 -6.11 -11.35 -28.16
N SER A 276 -6.81 -10.72 -29.11
CA SER A 276 -7.31 -11.30 -30.36
C SER A 276 -6.79 -10.60 -31.62
N GLU A 277 -5.94 -9.59 -31.48
CA GLU A 277 -5.33 -8.90 -32.61
C GLU A 277 -4.18 -9.74 -33.22
N PRO A 278 -3.91 -9.59 -34.53
CA PRO A 278 -2.73 -10.20 -35.12
C PRO A 278 -1.45 -9.57 -34.56
N TRP A 279 -0.39 -10.36 -34.45
CA TRP A 279 0.93 -9.86 -34.03
C TRP A 279 1.43 -8.76 -34.95
N GLN A 280 1.69 -7.58 -34.38
CA GLN A 280 2.25 -6.44 -35.09
C GLN A 280 3.74 -6.27 -34.75
N PRO A 281 4.61 -6.06 -35.75
CA PRO A 281 6.00 -5.73 -35.49
C PRO A 281 6.09 -4.30 -34.97
N MET A 282 6.68 -4.11 -33.79
CA MET A 282 6.86 -2.79 -33.19
C MET A 282 8.17 -2.16 -33.66
N GLU A 283 9.29 -2.80 -33.31
CA GLU A 283 10.63 -2.26 -33.54
C GLU A 283 11.64 -3.38 -33.74
N CYS A 284 12.74 -3.06 -34.40
CA CYS A 284 13.80 -4.01 -34.69
C CYS A 284 15.15 -3.30 -34.72
N TYR A 285 16.18 -4.02 -34.30
CA TYR A 285 17.49 -3.44 -34.02
C TYR A 285 18.60 -4.40 -34.41
N THR A 286 19.71 -3.86 -34.91
CA THR A 286 20.98 -4.58 -35.06
C THR A 286 22.02 -3.97 -34.14
N ILE A 287 22.57 -4.79 -33.27
CA ILE A 287 23.71 -4.43 -32.43
C ILE A 287 24.97 -4.97 -33.07
N ASN A 288 25.92 -4.10 -33.39
CA ASN A 288 27.28 -4.50 -33.71
C ASN A 288 28.06 -4.64 -32.39
N LYS A 289 28.32 -5.87 -31.96
CA LYS A 289 28.99 -6.19 -30.69
C LYS A 289 30.42 -5.65 -30.64
N ILE A 290 31.09 -5.58 -31.79
CA ILE A 290 32.48 -5.09 -31.89
C ILE A 290 32.50 -3.56 -31.79
N LYS A 291 31.63 -2.89 -32.56
CA LYS A 291 31.55 -1.41 -32.59
C LYS A 291 30.75 -0.81 -31.44
N LYS A 292 30.05 -1.63 -30.66
CA LYS A 292 29.14 -1.23 -29.58
C LYS A 292 28.08 -0.22 -30.04
N GLN A 293 27.56 -0.42 -31.25
CA GLN A 293 26.58 0.46 -31.87
C GLN A 293 25.27 -0.28 -32.13
N ILE A 294 24.15 0.36 -31.81
CA ILE A 294 22.81 -0.14 -32.13
C ILE A 294 22.29 0.68 -33.31
N THR A 295 21.78 -0.01 -34.34
CA THR A 295 21.11 0.59 -35.48
C THR A 295 19.66 0.14 -35.54
N VAL A 296 18.76 1.09 -35.80
CA VAL A 296 17.32 0.82 -35.94
C VAL A 296 17.03 0.27 -37.34
N GLY A 297 16.27 -0.82 -37.42
CA GLY A 297 15.81 -1.40 -38.67
C GLY A 297 14.57 -0.68 -39.20
N THR A 298 14.43 -0.59 -40.52
CA THR A 298 13.31 0.09 -41.19
C THR A 298 12.16 -0.83 -41.59
N ASN A 299 12.39 -2.15 -41.69
CA ASN A 299 11.35 -3.13 -42.02
C ASN A 299 11.41 -4.31 -41.05
N CYS A 300 10.64 -4.21 -39.97
CA CYS A 300 10.67 -5.17 -38.87
C CYS A 300 9.93 -6.48 -39.17
N ALA A 301 8.95 -6.45 -40.08
CA ALA A 301 8.15 -7.62 -40.44
C ALA A 301 9.00 -8.77 -41.04
N SER A 302 10.03 -8.42 -41.82
CA SER A 302 10.93 -9.36 -42.47
C SER A 302 12.38 -9.23 -41.97
N TYR A 303 12.59 -8.69 -40.78
CA TYR A 303 13.94 -8.33 -40.30
C TYR A 303 14.80 -9.54 -39.97
N LEU A 304 14.17 -10.54 -39.34
CA LEU A 304 14.78 -11.82 -39.02
C LEU A 304 14.54 -12.77 -40.21
N THR A 305 15.51 -12.82 -41.12
CA THR A 305 15.49 -13.70 -42.29
C THR A 305 16.14 -15.04 -41.93
N GLY A 306 15.37 -15.97 -41.36
CA GLY A 306 15.81 -17.33 -41.03
C GLY A 306 15.32 -17.84 -39.66
N ALA A 307 15.87 -18.96 -39.20
CA ALA A 307 15.61 -19.47 -37.85
C ALA A 307 16.20 -18.53 -36.79
N TYR A 308 15.35 -18.02 -35.90
CA TYR A 308 15.78 -17.26 -34.73
C TYR A 308 16.50 -18.18 -33.73
N THR A 309 17.35 -17.60 -32.89
CA THR A 309 18.03 -18.35 -31.82
C THR A 309 17.00 -18.78 -30.77
N GLU A 310 16.29 -17.81 -30.19
CA GLU A 310 15.19 -18.03 -29.25
C GLU A 310 14.14 -16.93 -29.43
N SER A 311 12.91 -17.25 -29.04
CA SER A 311 11.76 -16.34 -28.99
C SER A 311 11.19 -16.36 -27.58
N ILE A 312 11.04 -15.18 -26.98
CA ILE A 312 10.56 -15.00 -25.61
C ILE A 312 9.20 -14.32 -25.68
N PHE A 313 8.17 -15.03 -25.25
CA PHE A 313 6.81 -14.54 -25.15
C PHE A 313 6.54 -14.08 -23.72
N LEU A 314 6.10 -12.84 -23.56
CA LEU A 314 5.72 -12.22 -22.29
C LEU A 314 4.26 -11.80 -22.40
N ALA A 315 3.48 -12.02 -21.34
CA ALA A 315 2.14 -11.46 -21.26
C ALA A 315 1.94 -10.74 -19.94
N PHE A 316 1.23 -9.62 -20.01
CA PHE A 316 0.89 -8.76 -18.87
C PHE A 316 -0.62 -8.55 -18.82
N GLU A 317 -1.17 -8.64 -17.63
CA GLU A 317 -2.58 -8.46 -17.33
C GLU A 317 -2.71 -7.63 -16.06
N PHE A 318 -3.61 -6.65 -16.06
CA PHE A 318 -3.83 -5.80 -14.90
C PHE A 318 -4.97 -6.37 -14.05
N ASP A 319 -4.66 -6.71 -12.81
CA ASP A 319 -5.64 -7.16 -11.84
C ASP A 319 -6.19 -5.93 -11.10
N ALA A 320 -7.35 -5.45 -11.51
CA ALA A 320 -7.97 -4.27 -10.92
C ALA A 320 -8.39 -4.53 -9.46
N PRO A 321 -8.44 -3.53 -8.57
CA PRO A 321 -8.97 -3.73 -7.23
C PRO A 321 -10.46 -4.14 -7.28
N HIS A 322 -10.86 -5.17 -6.52
CA HIS A 322 -12.27 -5.54 -6.39
C HIS A 322 -12.67 -5.92 -4.94
N GLY A 323 -13.86 -5.46 -4.54
CA GLY A 323 -14.50 -5.77 -3.25
C GLY A 323 -14.26 -4.75 -2.13
N LEU A 324 -14.97 -4.94 -1.01
CA LEU A 324 -14.90 -4.06 0.18
C LEU A 324 -13.58 -4.19 0.96
N PHE A 325 -12.96 -5.37 0.87
CA PHE A 325 -11.65 -5.67 1.43
C PHE A 325 -10.70 -6.00 0.27
N ALA A 326 -10.66 -5.14 -0.73
CA ALA A 326 -9.77 -5.32 -1.87
C ALA A 326 -8.34 -5.54 -1.35
N PRO A 327 -7.75 -6.73 -1.56
CA PRO A 327 -6.45 -7.06 -0.99
C PRO A 327 -5.35 -6.17 -1.60
N GLN A 328 -5.55 -5.71 -2.84
CA GLN A 328 -4.65 -4.83 -3.58
C GLN A 328 -5.32 -3.48 -3.83
N LEU A 329 -4.88 -2.42 -3.13
CA LEU A 329 -5.53 -1.10 -3.12
C LEU A 329 -5.58 -0.42 -4.51
N VAL A 330 -4.49 -0.51 -5.28
CA VAL A 330 -4.37 0.11 -6.61
C VAL A 330 -4.36 -0.95 -7.72
N GLY A 331 -4.74 -2.19 -7.36
CA GLY A 331 -4.57 -3.35 -8.21
C GLY A 331 -3.11 -3.78 -8.33
N ASP A 332 -2.87 -4.69 -9.26
CA ASP A 332 -1.56 -5.30 -9.49
C ASP A 332 -1.36 -5.66 -10.97
N ILE A 333 -0.13 -5.99 -11.36
CA ILE A 333 0.16 -6.48 -12.71
C ILE A 333 0.71 -7.88 -12.61
N LYS A 334 -0.06 -8.83 -13.15
CA LYS A 334 0.35 -10.21 -13.30
C LYS A 334 1.08 -10.38 -14.62
N TYR A 335 2.08 -11.25 -14.62
CA TYR A 335 2.78 -11.59 -15.84
C TYR A 335 3.17 -13.06 -15.90
N ASN A 336 3.40 -13.53 -17.11
CA ASN A 336 3.99 -14.84 -17.35
C ASN A 336 5.00 -14.73 -18.50
N ALA A 337 5.87 -15.73 -18.63
CA ALA A 337 6.85 -15.77 -19.71
C ALA A 337 7.08 -17.21 -20.21
N LYS A 338 7.22 -17.35 -21.53
CA LYS A 338 7.61 -18.60 -22.18
C LYS A 338 8.78 -18.36 -23.14
N VAL A 339 9.67 -19.34 -23.24
CA VAL A 339 10.74 -19.36 -24.24
C VAL A 339 10.47 -20.48 -25.24
N ASN A 340 10.64 -20.16 -26.52
CA ASN A 340 10.61 -21.10 -27.63
C ASN A 340 11.98 -21.10 -28.31
N ASN A 341 12.62 -22.26 -28.38
CA ASN A 341 13.92 -22.47 -29.03
C ASN A 341 13.81 -23.25 -30.35
N ASN A 342 12.64 -23.20 -31.01
CA ASN A 342 12.24 -23.99 -32.18
C ASN A 342 12.03 -25.50 -31.93
N ILE A 343 12.41 -26.03 -30.77
CA ILE A 343 12.28 -27.45 -30.42
C ILE A 343 11.21 -27.64 -29.34
N GLU A 344 11.25 -26.79 -28.32
CA GLU A 344 10.40 -26.90 -27.15
C GLU A 344 9.94 -25.53 -26.67
N CYS A 345 8.71 -25.49 -26.19
CA CYS A 345 8.13 -24.35 -25.53
C CYS A 345 8.16 -24.55 -24.01
N LYS A 346 8.93 -23.74 -23.28
CA LYS A 346 9.04 -23.83 -21.82
C LYS A 346 8.56 -22.56 -21.15
N THR A 347 7.82 -22.72 -20.06
CA THR A 347 7.57 -21.62 -19.13
C THR A 347 8.88 -21.28 -18.41
N ILE A 348 9.25 -20.00 -18.40
CA ILE A 348 10.44 -19.53 -17.69
C ILE A 348 10.05 -19.39 -16.22
N GLN A 349 10.56 -20.27 -15.36
CA GLN A 349 10.39 -20.15 -13.91
C GLN A 349 11.61 -19.44 -13.31
N ASN A 350 11.43 -18.67 -12.24
CA ASN A 350 12.48 -17.93 -11.51
C ASN A 350 13.07 -16.74 -12.28
N ILE A 351 12.20 -15.89 -12.84
CA ILE A 351 12.60 -14.59 -13.35
C ILE A 351 12.96 -13.72 -12.15
N LYS A 352 14.15 -13.10 -12.18
CA LYS A 352 14.59 -12.29 -11.04
C LYS A 352 13.87 -10.94 -11.03
N GLU A 353 13.45 -10.54 -9.84
CA GLU A 353 12.92 -9.21 -9.53
C GLU A 353 14.03 -8.16 -9.37
N SER A 354 15.30 -8.51 -9.59
CA SER A 354 16.44 -7.58 -9.57
C SER A 354 17.67 -8.17 -10.28
N VAL A 355 18.45 -7.33 -10.97
CA VAL A 355 19.63 -7.71 -11.76
C VAL A 355 20.91 -7.83 -10.92
N ALA A 356 20.79 -7.94 -9.58
CA ALA A 356 21.94 -8.12 -8.69
C ALA A 356 22.80 -9.36 -8.98
N SER A 357 22.41 -10.23 -9.93
CA SER A 357 23.35 -11.19 -10.55
C SER A 357 22.97 -11.52 -12.00
N ALA A 358 23.83 -11.05 -12.91
CA ALA A 358 23.86 -11.01 -14.38
C ALA A 358 23.46 -12.22 -15.24
N VAL A 359 22.78 -13.24 -14.71
CA VAL A 359 22.71 -14.57 -15.37
C VAL A 359 21.32 -14.93 -15.88
N SER A 360 20.29 -14.10 -15.65
CA SER A 360 18.90 -14.47 -15.95
C SER A 360 18.06 -13.32 -16.47
N LEU A 361 16.98 -13.67 -17.16
CA LEU A 361 15.87 -12.79 -17.50
C LEU A 361 15.37 -12.06 -16.24
N ALA A 362 15.14 -10.76 -16.34
CA ALA A 362 14.60 -9.94 -15.26
C ALA A 362 13.55 -8.96 -15.78
N VAL A 363 12.52 -8.73 -14.99
CA VAL A 363 11.43 -7.77 -15.27
C VAL A 363 11.28 -6.89 -14.03
N HIS A 364 11.23 -5.57 -14.21
CA HIS A 364 11.19 -4.62 -13.09
C HIS A 364 10.46 -3.33 -13.49
N TYR A 365 9.88 -2.62 -12.52
CA TYR A 365 9.37 -1.27 -12.74
C TYR A 365 10.48 -0.22 -12.64
N TYR A 366 10.53 0.71 -13.58
CA TYR A 366 11.31 1.94 -13.42
C TYR A 366 10.52 3.14 -13.93
N ARG A 367 10.81 4.31 -13.36
CA ARG A 367 10.39 5.59 -13.96
C ARG A 367 11.44 6.02 -14.97
N THR A 368 11.04 6.24 -16.21
CA THR A 368 11.93 6.78 -17.25
C THR A 368 11.94 8.31 -17.21
N THR A 369 13.11 8.92 -17.40
CA THR A 369 13.25 10.39 -17.43
C THR A 369 12.52 11.03 -18.62
N ILE A 370 12.45 10.31 -19.74
CA ILE A 370 11.80 10.75 -20.98
C ILE A 370 10.54 9.93 -21.22
N SER A 371 9.45 10.60 -21.64
CA SER A 371 8.22 9.95 -22.14
C SER A 371 8.37 9.53 -23.60
N ASP A 372 9.47 8.87 -23.96
CA ASP A 372 9.64 8.36 -25.32
C ASP A 372 8.56 7.29 -25.61
N VAL A 373 8.33 6.92 -26.86
CA VAL A 373 7.43 5.83 -27.29
C VAL A 373 8.23 4.55 -27.63
N ASN A 374 9.55 4.68 -27.79
CA ASN A 374 10.40 3.58 -28.24
C ASN A 374 10.73 2.52 -27.17
N HIS A 375 11.06 1.30 -27.57
CA HIS A 375 11.49 0.23 -26.65
C HIS A 375 12.94 0.41 -26.16
N LEU A 376 13.77 1.09 -26.96
CA LEU A 376 15.12 1.53 -26.58
C LEU A 376 15.14 3.05 -26.36
N TYR A 377 16.07 3.50 -25.52
CA TYR A 377 16.31 4.92 -25.30
C TYR A 377 16.90 5.56 -26.56
N GLN A 378 16.42 6.75 -26.92
CA GLN A 378 16.97 7.53 -28.03
C GLN A 378 17.72 8.74 -27.48
N ASP A 379 19.05 8.73 -27.61
CA ASP A 379 19.89 9.90 -27.33
C ASP A 379 20.32 10.55 -28.64
N SER A 380 19.84 11.76 -28.92
CA SER A 380 20.30 12.56 -30.07
C SER A 380 20.16 11.81 -31.42
N GLY A 381 19.16 10.93 -31.53
CA GLY A 381 18.89 10.09 -32.72
C GLY A 381 19.64 8.76 -32.77
N GLN A 382 20.41 8.42 -31.73
CA GLN A 382 21.06 7.12 -31.59
C GLN A 382 20.35 6.26 -30.54
N ALA A 383 20.02 5.02 -30.91
CA ALA A 383 19.39 4.06 -30.01
C ALA A 383 20.41 3.47 -29.03
N THR A 384 20.05 3.40 -27.74
CA THR A 384 20.80 2.71 -26.68
C THR A 384 19.83 1.99 -25.74
N PHE A 385 20.30 1.00 -24.98
CA PHE A 385 19.48 0.46 -23.89
C PHE A 385 19.25 1.52 -22.81
N TYR A 386 18.10 1.43 -22.14
CA TYR A 386 17.87 2.20 -20.92
C TYR A 386 18.86 1.71 -19.87
N ASN A 387 19.54 2.65 -19.21
CA ASN A 387 20.42 2.35 -18.09
C ASN A 387 19.98 3.03 -16.80
N THR A 388 20.66 2.72 -15.70
CA THR A 388 20.38 3.26 -14.35
C THR A 388 20.51 4.78 -14.25
N LYS A 389 21.15 5.47 -15.20
CA LYS A 389 21.21 6.94 -15.28
C LYS A 389 20.00 7.54 -15.99
N ASP A 390 19.37 6.78 -16.89
CA ASP A 390 18.20 7.22 -17.67
C ASP A 390 16.88 6.91 -16.95
N MET A 391 16.99 6.26 -15.78
CA MET A 391 15.88 5.70 -15.03
C MET A 391 16.00 6.00 -13.55
N THR A 392 14.86 6.04 -12.89
CA THR A 392 14.77 6.16 -11.45
C THR A 392 14.13 4.89 -10.89
N ASP A 393 14.78 4.27 -9.90
CA ASP A 393 14.29 3.06 -9.23
C ASP A 393 12.93 3.34 -8.61
N ILE A 394 12.00 2.40 -8.82
CA ILE A 394 10.62 2.54 -8.37
C ILE A 394 10.50 2.70 -6.85
N LYS A 395 11.46 2.18 -6.05
CA LYS A 395 11.51 2.37 -4.60
C LYS A 395 11.59 3.85 -4.20
N THR A 396 12.29 4.64 -5.00
CA THR A 396 12.43 6.08 -4.73
C THR A 396 11.23 6.87 -5.23
N VAL A 397 10.50 6.32 -6.20
CA VAL A 397 9.33 6.93 -6.83
C VAL A 397 8.06 6.68 -6.02
N TRP A 398 7.85 5.44 -5.58
CA TRP A 398 6.66 5.03 -4.82
C TRP A 398 6.81 5.28 -3.32
N LYS A 399 7.30 6.45 -2.95
CA LYS A 399 7.22 6.90 -1.56
C LYS A 399 5.82 7.40 -1.26
N THR A 400 5.23 6.87 -0.21
CA THR A 400 3.82 7.10 0.13
C THR A 400 3.69 7.88 1.42
N GLY A 401 2.58 8.60 1.57
CA GLY A 401 2.26 9.25 2.82
C GLY A 401 2.90 10.62 2.99
N TRP A 402 2.38 11.34 3.98
CA TRP A 402 2.96 12.56 4.54
C TRP A 402 4.39 12.39 5.04
N PHE A 403 4.75 11.17 5.45
CA PHE A 403 6.08 10.86 5.97
C PHE A 403 7.05 10.33 4.91
N ASN A 404 6.65 10.28 3.62
CA ASN A 404 7.46 9.72 2.54
C ASN A 404 7.99 8.32 2.88
N CYS A 405 7.10 7.49 3.44
CA CYS A 405 7.42 6.13 3.85
C CYS A 405 7.76 5.27 2.62
N ASP A 406 8.61 4.27 2.81
CA ASP A 406 8.98 3.36 1.74
C ASP A 406 7.76 2.54 1.28
N SER A 407 7.66 2.34 -0.04
CA SER A 407 6.63 1.50 -0.64
C SER A 407 6.65 0.09 -0.04
N THR A 408 5.46 -0.43 0.26
CA THR A 408 5.26 -1.85 0.59
C THR A 408 4.73 -2.64 -0.60
N GLY A 409 4.55 -1.99 -1.76
CA GLY A 409 4.08 -2.61 -2.99
C GLY A 409 5.16 -3.43 -3.71
N ALA A 410 4.74 -4.11 -4.77
CA ALA A 410 5.59 -5.00 -5.56
C ALA A 410 6.53 -4.22 -6.49
N LEU A 411 7.83 -4.49 -6.43
CA LEU A 411 8.85 -3.76 -7.21
C LEU A 411 8.94 -4.22 -8.66
N ALA A 412 8.32 -5.35 -8.96
CA ALA A 412 8.17 -5.95 -10.27
C ALA A 412 6.74 -6.52 -10.41
N PRO A 413 6.27 -6.78 -11.64
CA PRO A 413 5.03 -7.53 -11.85
C PRO A 413 5.09 -8.90 -11.15
N HIS A 414 3.96 -9.42 -10.67
CA HIS A 414 3.89 -10.74 -10.03
C HIS A 414 3.80 -11.86 -11.06
N GLN A 415 4.66 -12.86 -10.93
CA GLN A 415 4.67 -13.97 -11.87
C GLN A 415 3.50 -14.92 -11.58
N ASP A 416 2.59 -15.09 -12.54
CA ASP A 416 1.44 -15.99 -12.45
C ASP A 416 1.35 -16.91 -13.67
N THR A 417 1.65 -18.19 -13.46
CA THR A 417 1.63 -19.19 -14.54
C THR A 417 0.24 -19.47 -15.14
N SER A 418 -0.83 -19.05 -14.46
CA SER A 418 -2.21 -19.17 -14.98
C SER A 418 -2.50 -18.20 -16.13
N VAL A 419 -1.72 -17.12 -16.24
CA VAL A 419 -1.81 -16.18 -17.37
C VAL A 419 -1.41 -16.91 -18.65
N ILE A 420 -2.40 -17.11 -19.53
CA ILE A 420 -2.24 -17.88 -20.78
C ILE A 420 -1.27 -17.17 -21.74
N ILE A 421 -0.25 -17.89 -22.23
CA ILE A 421 0.71 -17.35 -23.19
C ILE A 421 0.84 -18.30 -24.39
N PRO A 422 0.68 -17.80 -25.63
CA PRO A 422 0.94 -18.58 -26.84
C PRO A 422 2.44 -18.82 -26.99
N CYS A 423 2.82 -19.89 -27.68
CA CYS A 423 4.22 -20.17 -27.98
C CYS A 423 4.58 -20.01 -29.46
N SER A 424 3.68 -19.37 -30.19
CA SER A 424 3.79 -19.07 -31.62
C SER A 424 3.10 -17.74 -31.89
N ARG A 425 3.55 -17.07 -32.94
CA ARG A 425 2.85 -15.90 -33.49
C ARG A 425 1.68 -16.26 -34.41
N SER A 426 1.57 -17.52 -34.80
CA SER A 426 0.53 -18.07 -35.68
C SER A 426 -0.76 -18.35 -34.95
#